data_AF-A0A077XNR8-F1
#
_entry.id   AF-A0A077XNR8-F1
#
_cell.length_a   1.000
_cell.length_b   1.000
_cell.length_c   1.000
_cell.angle_alpha   90.00
_cell.angle_beta   90.00
_cell.angle_gamma   90.00
#
_symmetry.space_group_name_H-M   'P 1'
#
loop_
_entity.id
_entity.type
_entity.pdbx_description
1 polymer ?
#
loop_
_entity_poly.entity_id
_entity_poly.type
_entity_poly.pdbx_seq_one_letter_code
_entity_poly.pdbx_strand_id
1 'polypeptide(L)' 'MTSPKIDLSTLEIKSDFINRAQKLGLNTIDDIMNVNLSLLRKNKDFSYLWYSELLQILEDRGLLDEFEKRQL' A
#
# COMPACT_ATOMS: atom_id res chain seq x y z
N MET A 1 -14.21 6.59 9.81
CA MET A 1 -13.42 5.74 10.73
C MET A 1 -11.95 5.97 10.40
N THR A 2 -11.13 6.29 11.39
CA THR A 2 -9.68 6.51 11.21
C THR A 2 -9.04 5.16 10.91
N SER A 3 -8.43 4.98 9.74
CA SER A 3 -7.74 3.73 9.44
C SER A 3 -6.59 3.54 10.45
N PRO A 4 -6.29 2.30 10.85
CA PRO A 4 -5.24 2.05 11.83
C PRO A 4 -3.88 2.51 11.28
N LYS A 5 -3.13 3.27 12.08
CA LYS A 5 -1.72 3.64 11.83
C LYS A 5 -0.78 2.45 12.08
N ILE A 6 -1.11 1.28 11.52
CA ILE A 6 -0.29 0.08 11.63
C ILE A 6 0.90 0.24 10.67
N ASP A 7 2.10 0.16 11.22
CA ASP A 7 3.35 0.20 10.48
C ASP A 7 3.51 -1.09 9.66
N LEU A 8 3.85 -0.94 8.37
CA LEU A 8 4.04 -2.07 7.46
C LEU A 8 5.15 -3.02 7.92
N SER A 9 6.15 -2.52 8.64
CA SER A 9 7.24 -3.32 9.19
C SER A 9 6.81 -4.30 10.29
N THR A 10 5.65 -4.05 10.91
CA THR A 10 5.07 -4.94 11.93
C THR A 10 4.21 -6.05 11.33
N LEU A 11 3.97 -6.00 10.01
CA LEU A 11 3.21 -7.01 9.29
C LEU A 11 4.17 -8.09 8.76
N GLU A 12 3.70 -9.34 8.74
CA GLU A 12 4.40 -10.45 8.09
C GLU A 12 4.35 -10.30 6.56
N ILE A 13 5.04 -9.29 6.03
CA ILE A 13 5.15 -8.98 4.60
C ILE A 13 6.63 -9.12 4.19
N LYS A 14 6.87 -9.48 2.94
CA LYS A 14 8.22 -9.55 2.36
C LYS A 14 8.97 -8.23 2.59
N SER A 15 10.21 -8.33 3.07
CA SER A 15 11.09 -7.17 3.30
C SER A 15 11.28 -6.31 2.05
N ASP A 16 11.39 -6.93 0.87
CA ASP A 16 11.52 -6.22 -0.41
C ASP A 16 10.30 -5.35 -0.73
N PHE A 17 9.11 -5.82 -0.37
CA PHE A 17 7.88 -5.06 -0.53
C PHE A 17 7.88 -3.85 0.41
N ILE A 18 8.24 -4.03 1.69
CA ILE A 18 8.32 -2.96 2.69
C ILE A 18 9.34 -1.90 2.27
N ASN A 19 10.54 -2.34 1.84
CA ASN A 19 11.58 -1.43 1.35
C ASN A 19 11.11 -0.58 0.18
N ARG A 20 10.34 -1.17 -0.76
CA ARG A 20 9.78 -0.43 -1.89
C ARG A 20 8.63 0.48 -1.45
N ALA A 21 7.77 0.05 -0.53
CA ALA A 21 6.72 0.88 0.06
C ALA A 21 7.31 2.15 0.70
N GLN A 22 8.37 2.00 1.51
CA GLN A 22 9.06 3.12 2.15
C GLN A 22 9.68 4.10 1.14
N LYS A 23 10.28 3.60 0.05
CA LYS A 23 10.78 4.45 -1.05
C LYS A 23 9.67 5.21 -1.77
N LEU A 24 8.46 4.65 -1.76
CA LEU A 24 7.25 5.30 -2.28
C LEU A 24 6.60 6.25 -1.26
N GLY A 25 7.17 6.39 -0.06
CA GLY A 25 6.64 7.22 1.02
C GLY A 25 5.51 6.56 1.81
N LEU A 26 5.32 5.25 1.68
CA LEU A 26 4.27 4.47 2.32
C LEU A 26 4.86 3.68 3.49
N ASN A 27 4.58 4.11 4.72
CA ASN A 27 5.11 3.48 5.93
C ASN A 27 4.04 2.73 6.71
N THR A 28 2.78 3.12 6.55
CA THR A 28 1.64 2.56 7.27
C THR A 28 0.54 2.10 6.32
N ILE A 29 -0.37 1.27 6.85
CA ILE A 29 -1.61 0.92 6.15
C ILE A 29 -2.43 2.19 5.84
N ASP A 30 -2.49 3.16 6.74
CA ASP A 30 -3.20 4.42 6.47
C ASP A 30 -2.58 5.21 5.28
N ASP A 31 -1.25 5.22 5.15
CA ASP A 31 -0.58 5.83 3.99
C ASP A 31 -1.01 5.15 2.69
N ILE A 32 -1.07 3.81 2.69
CA ILE A 32 -1.56 3.03 1.54
C ILE A 32 -3.01 3.39 1.24
N MET A 33 -3.89 3.39 2.25
CA MET A 33 -5.32 3.61 2.06
C MET A 33 -5.65 5.02 1.54
N ASN A 34 -4.79 6.00 1.79
CA ASN A 34 -4.99 7.39 1.38
C ASN A 34 -4.01 7.83 0.27
N VAL A 35 -3.25 6.90 -0.32
CA VAL A 35 -2.28 7.24 -1.35
C VAL A 35 -2.98 7.78 -2.59
N ASN A 36 -2.39 8.81 -3.21
CA ASN A 36 -2.80 9.23 -4.54
C ASN A 36 -2.13 8.35 -5.60
N LEU A 37 -2.88 7.39 -6.16
CA LEU A 37 -2.34 6.47 -7.17
C LEU A 37 -1.79 7.17 -8.41
N SER A 38 -2.33 8.32 -8.81
CA SER A 38 -1.85 9.07 -9.97
C SER A 38 -0.46 9.67 -9.72
N LEU A 39 -0.15 10.05 -8.49
CA LEU A 39 1.19 10.50 -8.10
C LEU A 39 2.12 9.31 -7.87
N LEU A 40 1.62 8.25 -7.23
CA LEU A 40 2.38 7.04 -6.94
C LEU A 40 2.93 6.40 -8.23
N ARG A 41 2.10 6.30 -9.27
CA ARG A 41 2.47 5.74 -10.59
C ARG A 41 3.58 6.51 -11.30
N LYS A 42 3.82 7.78 -10.93
CA LYS A 42 4.89 8.60 -11.51
C LYS A 42 6.23 8.40 -10.79
N ASN A 43 6.24 7.76 -9.62
CA ASN A 43 7.47 7.48 -8.89
C ASN A 43 8.27 6.37 -9.58
N LYS A 44 9.58 6.56 -9.74
CA LYS A 44 10.49 5.59 -10.38
C LYS A 44 10.55 4.23 -9.67
N ASP A 45 10.28 4.22 -8.37
CA ASP A 45 10.29 3.01 -7.54
C ASP A 45 8.96 2.25 -7.63
N PHE A 46 7.95 2.81 -8.32
CA PHE A 46 6.66 2.16 -8.56
C PHE A 46 6.79 1.15 -9.70
N SER A 47 6.13 0.00 -9.53
CA SER A 47 6.01 -1.01 -10.59
C SER A 47 4.65 -1.68 -10.49
N TYR A 48 4.09 -2.10 -11.63
CA TYR A 48 2.83 -2.83 -11.65
C TYR A 48 2.89 -4.17 -10.90
N LEU A 49 4.05 -4.84 -10.88
CA LEU A 49 4.26 -6.06 -10.09
C LEU A 49 4.12 -5.80 -8.59
N TRP A 50 4.80 -4.78 -8.08
CA TRP A 50 4.67 -4.37 -6.68
C TRP A 50 3.22 -3.92 -6.36
N TYR A 51 2.56 -3.25 -7.29
CA TYR A 51 1.16 -2.86 -7.11
C TYR A 51 0.22 -4.07 -7.07
N SER A 52 0.43 -5.10 -7.90
CA SER A 52 -0.36 -6.35 -7.78
C SER A 52 -0.11 -7.07 -6.46
N GLU A 53 1.12 -7.08 -5.96
CA GLU A 53 1.42 -7.62 -4.63
C GLU A 53 0.71 -6.82 -3.52
N LEU A 54 0.65 -5.49 -3.66
CA LEU A 54 -0.09 -4.63 -2.73
C LEU A 54 -1.58 -4.98 -2.72
N LEU A 55 -2.20 -5.16 -3.88
CA LEU A 55 -3.61 -5.53 -3.96
C LEU A 55 -3.89 -6.89 -3.30
N GLN A 56 -3.02 -7.89 -3.52
CA GLN A 56 -3.13 -9.19 -2.84
C GLN A 56 -3.01 -9.05 -1.32
N ILE A 57 -2.03 -8.27 -0.85
CA ILE A 57 -1.82 -7.98 0.58
C ILE A 57 -3.06 -7.34 1.22
N LEU A 58 -3.76 -6.47 0.48
CA LEU A 58 -5.00 -5.85 0.93
C LEU A 58 -6.18 -6.82 0.88
N GLU A 59 -6.26 -7.67 -0.14
CA GLU A 59 -7.28 -8.72 -0.27
C GLU A 59 -7.19 -9.71 0.89
N ASP A 60 -6.00 -10.24 1.16
CA ASP A 60 -5.74 -11.19 2.26
C ASP A 60 -6.10 -10.61 3.64
N ARG A 61 -6.13 -9.27 3.76
CA ARG A 61 -6.49 -8.54 4.98
C ARG A 61 -7.92 -8.01 4.98
N GLY A 62 -8.71 -8.26 3.93
CA GLY A 62 -10.08 -7.76 3.78
C GLY A 62 -10.18 -6.24 3.62
N LEU A 63 -9.10 -5.58 3.16
CA LEU A 63 -9.01 -4.13 2.99
C LEU A 63 -9.14 -3.68 1.53
N LEU A 64 -9.11 -4.60 0.56
CA LEU A 64 -9.13 -4.28 -0.86
C LEU A 64 -10.38 -3.47 -1.27
N ASP A 65 -11.57 -3.92 -0.88
CA ASP A 65 -12.83 -3.23 -1.21
C ASP A 65 -12.87 -1.78 -0.70
N GLU A 66 -12.33 -1.55 0.51
CA GLU A 66 -12.26 -0.21 1.08
C GLU A 66 -11.22 0.64 0.35
N PHE A 67 -10.09 0.05 -0.01
CA PHE A 67 -9.06 0.72 -0.79
C PHE A 67 -9.61 1.17 -2.14
N GLU A 68 -10.24 0.28 -2.91
CA GLU A 68 -10.79 0.61 -4.23
C GLU A 68 -11.86 1.72 -4.15
N LYS A 69 -12.73 1.69 -3.14
CA LYS A 69 -13.73 2.75 -2.91
C LYS A 69 -13.10 4.13 -2.65
N ARG A 70 -11.90 4.19 -2.08
CA ARG A 70 -11.18 5.45 -1.82
C ARG A 70 -10.42 5.96 -3.05
N GLN A 71 -10.24 5.13 -4.07
CA GLN A 71 -9.50 5.47 -5.29
C GLN A 71 -10.41 5.85 -6.46
N LEU A 72 -11.73 5.64 -6.31
CA LEU A 72 -12.80 6.13 -7.19
C LEU A 72 -13.11 7.61 -6.92
#